data_AF-A0A7W0W959-F1
#
_entry.id   AF-A0A7W0W959-F1
#
_cell.length_a   1.000
_cell.length_b   1.000
_cell.length_c   1.000
_cell.angle_alpha   90.00
_cell.angle_beta   90.00
_cell.angle_gamma   90.00
#
_symmetry.space_group_name_H-M   'P 1'
#
loop_
_entity.id
_entity.type
_entity.pdbx_description
1 polymer ?
#
loop_
_entity_poly.entity_id
_entity_poly.type
_entity_poly.pdbx_seq_one_letter_code
_entity_poly.pdbx_strand_id
1 'polypeptide(L)'
;MNITLWLCNHRLTWAPQWIQAWRERHIARAGERQIIPRLLAAQAQGIGLTHAWADPGTSREELLAWFDDQIAATPRVPLDVFRMVVARCAPEEQGQQLSDDAVLANWQGLRSSWWLEGRDQLAAAIAADHDGLYLVASGAGHTWSSSAST
;
A
#
# COMPACT_ATOMS: atom_id res chain seq x y z
N MET A 1 -8.77 -7.83 25.94
CA MET A 1 -8.43 -8.20 24.55
C MET A 1 -9.42 -7.50 23.62
N ASN A 2 -8.96 -6.67 22.67
CA ASN A 2 -9.84 -5.88 21.81
C ASN A 2 -10.58 -6.80 20.83
N ILE A 3 -11.91 -6.79 20.85
CA ILE A 3 -12.76 -7.67 20.03
C ILE A 3 -12.50 -7.48 18.52
N THR A 4 -12.16 -6.27 18.08
CA THR A 4 -11.79 -5.99 16.69
C THR A 4 -10.49 -6.69 16.30
N LEU A 5 -9.46 -6.66 17.16
CA LEU A 5 -8.19 -7.36 16.94
C LEU A 5 -8.38 -8.89 16.90
N TRP A 6 -9.22 -9.42 17.79
CA TRP A 6 -9.57 -10.84 17.77
C TRP A 6 -10.28 -11.21 16.46
N LEU A 7 -11.27 -10.41 16.04
CA LEU A 7 -11.98 -10.59 14.77
C LEU A 7 -11.03 -10.49 13.58
N CYS A 8 -10.09 -9.56 13.53
CA CYS A 8 -9.10 -9.45 12.45
C CYS A 8 -8.27 -10.74 12.31
N ASN A 9 -7.80 -11.28 13.43
CA ASN A 9 -6.91 -12.44 13.45
C ASN A 9 -7.62 -13.80 13.34
N HIS A 10 -8.91 -13.87 13.67
CA HIS A 10 -9.69 -15.12 13.63
C HIS A 10 -10.76 -15.04 12.55
N ARG A 11 -10.46 -15.62 11.37
CA ARG A 11 -11.43 -15.77 10.29
C ARG A 11 -12.50 -16.79 10.71
N LEU A 12 -13.76 -16.38 10.69
CA LEU A 12 -14.91 -17.22 11.04
C LEU A 12 -15.40 -18.00 9.81
N THR A 13 -14.53 -18.83 9.23
CA THR A 13 -14.80 -19.57 7.97
C THR A 13 -15.96 -20.56 8.09
N TRP A 14 -16.22 -21.04 9.31
CA TRP A 14 -17.36 -21.90 9.65
C TRP A 14 -18.69 -21.15 9.79
N ALA A 15 -18.67 -19.81 9.80
CA ALA A 15 -19.86 -19.01 10.04
C ALA A 15 -20.64 -18.73 8.74
N PRO A 16 -21.98 -18.60 8.82
CA PRO A 16 -22.81 -18.18 7.68
C PRO A 16 -22.33 -16.87 7.04
N GLN A 17 -22.56 -16.71 5.74
CA GLN A 17 -22.10 -15.54 4.96
C GLN A 17 -22.53 -14.20 5.57
N TRP A 18 -23.72 -14.11 6.18
CA TRP A 18 -24.17 -12.88 6.81
C TRP A 18 -23.32 -12.47 8.03
N ILE A 19 -22.77 -13.45 8.77
CA ILE A 19 -21.84 -13.20 9.88
C ILE A 19 -20.48 -12.76 9.34
N GLN A 20 -20.02 -13.37 8.24
CA GLN A 20 -18.77 -12.96 7.59
C GLN A 20 -18.86 -11.52 7.07
N ALA A 21 -19.96 -11.17 6.40
CA ALA A 21 -20.23 -9.82 5.92
C ALA A 21 -20.38 -8.81 7.08
N TRP A 22 -21.02 -9.20 8.19
CA TRP A 22 -21.09 -8.38 9.39
C TRP A 22 -19.70 -8.13 9.98
N ARG A 23 -18.88 -9.18 10.09
CA ARG A 23 -17.50 -9.09 10.60
C ARG A 23 -16.66 -8.14 9.74
N GLU A 24 -16.73 -8.28 8.42
CA GLU A 24 -16.03 -7.39 7.49
C GLU A 24 -16.45 -5.92 7.67
N ARG A 25 -17.77 -5.65 7.73
CA ARG A 25 -18.27 -4.29 8.00
C ARG A 25 -17.85 -3.76 9.36
N HIS A 26 -17.81 -4.62 10.38
CA HIS A 26 -17.40 -4.23 11.73
C HIS A 26 -15.90 -3.89 11.77
N ILE A 27 -15.05 -4.73 11.18
CA ILE A 27 -13.61 -4.49 11.04
C ILE A 27 -13.36 -3.21 10.24
N ALA A 28 -14.08 -3.02 9.13
CA ALA A 28 -13.99 -1.81 8.32
C ALA A 28 -14.36 -0.55 9.12
N ARG A 29 -15.53 -0.52 9.76
CA ARG A 29 -15.97 0.64 10.58
C ARG A 29 -15.06 0.93 11.78
N ALA A 30 -14.58 -0.12 12.45
CA ALA A 30 -13.66 0.03 13.58
C ALA A 30 -12.28 0.52 13.10
N GLY A 31 -11.82 0.00 11.95
CA GLY A 31 -10.65 0.49 11.24
C GLY A 31 -10.79 1.95 10.86
N GLU A 32 -11.86 2.33 10.17
CA GLU A 32 -12.14 3.71 9.80
C GLU A 32 -12.10 4.64 11.01
N ARG A 33 -12.75 4.29 12.13
CA ARG A 33 -12.79 5.16 13.32
C ARG A 33 -11.48 5.26 14.08
N GLN A 34 -10.70 4.18 14.15
CA GLN A 34 -9.50 4.15 15.01
C GLN A 34 -8.21 4.42 14.23
N ILE A 35 -8.21 4.07 12.96
CA ILE A 35 -7.02 4.04 12.14
C ILE A 35 -6.99 5.29 11.26
N ILE A 36 -8.04 5.62 10.51
CA ILE A 36 -8.03 6.83 9.64
C ILE A 36 -7.56 8.10 10.35
N PRO A 37 -8.03 8.45 11.58
CA PRO A 37 -7.53 9.65 12.26
C PRO A 37 -6.04 9.59 12.61
N ARG A 38 -5.54 8.41 12.97
CA ARG A 38 -4.11 8.20 13.25
C ARG A 38 -3.27 8.19 11.98
N LEU A 39 -3.86 7.74 10.86
CA LEU A 39 -3.22 7.78 9.55
C LEU A 39 -3.13 9.20 9.01
N LEU A 40 -4.21 9.97 9.09
CA LEU A 40 -4.22 11.38 8.74
C LEU A 40 -3.27 12.18 9.64
N ALA A 41 -3.18 11.86 10.93
CA ALA A 41 -2.23 12.49 11.84
C ALA A 41 -0.77 12.11 11.55
N ALA A 42 -0.50 10.86 11.19
CA ALA A 42 0.84 10.41 10.76
C ALA A 42 1.23 11.05 9.41
N GLN A 43 0.32 11.11 8.45
CA GLN A 43 0.51 11.78 7.16
C GLN A 43 0.81 13.27 7.31
N ALA A 44 0.09 13.97 8.20
CA ALA A 44 0.37 15.37 8.52
C ALA A 44 1.76 15.59 9.15
N GLN A 45 2.39 14.53 9.65
CA GLN A 45 3.75 14.53 10.19
C GLN A 45 4.79 13.98 9.19
N GLY A 46 4.39 13.67 7.95
CA GLY A 46 5.26 13.06 6.94
C GLY A 46 5.53 11.57 7.15
N ILE A 47 4.77 10.90 8.03
CA ILE A 47 4.93 9.49 8.38
C ILE A 47 3.89 8.66 7.61
N GLY A 48 4.34 7.71 6.78
CA GLY A 48 3.47 6.72 6.13
C GLY A 48 3.20 6.93 4.63
N LEU A 49 3.81 7.93 4.00
CA LEU A 49 3.97 8.02 2.55
C LEU A 49 5.45 8.29 2.27
N THR A 50 6.18 7.27 1.84
CA THR A 50 7.52 7.41 1.30
C THR A 50 7.44 7.27 -0.21
N HIS A 51 8.08 8.19 -0.92
CA HIS A 51 8.21 8.12 -2.36
C HIS A 51 9.67 8.26 -2.73
N ALA A 52 10.04 7.61 -3.82
CA ALA A 52 11.37 7.69 -4.40
C ALA A 52 11.23 7.70 -5.92
N TRP A 53 12.22 8.27 -6.57
CA TRP A 53 12.40 8.09 -7.99
C TRP A 53 13.60 7.18 -8.20
N ALA A 54 13.49 6.25 -9.15
CA ALA A 54 14.53 5.31 -9.50
C ALA A 54 15.08 5.62 -10.89
N ASP A 55 16.40 5.69 -10.98
CA ASP A 55 17.14 5.97 -12.21
C ASP A 55 16.87 4.92 -13.30
N PRO A 56 16.96 5.31 -14.59
CA PRO A 56 16.94 4.35 -15.69
C PRO A 56 17.97 3.23 -15.47
N GLY A 57 17.54 1.98 -15.68
CA GLY A 57 18.40 0.81 -15.48
C GLY A 57 18.63 0.38 -14.02
N THR A 58 17.94 1.00 -13.05
CA THR A 58 17.90 0.47 -11.67
C THR A 58 17.40 -0.97 -11.71
N SER A 59 18.06 -1.88 -10.98
CA SER A 59 17.67 -3.28 -11.06
C SER A 59 16.31 -3.52 -10.38
N ARG A 60 15.51 -4.45 -10.93
CA ARG A 60 14.25 -4.87 -10.29
C ARG A 60 14.46 -5.29 -8.83
N GLU A 61 15.55 -5.99 -8.55
CA GLU A 61 15.86 -6.47 -7.19
C GLU A 61 16.10 -5.31 -6.21
N GLU A 62 16.77 -4.26 -6.65
CA GLU A 62 17.00 -3.04 -5.87
C GLU A 62 15.70 -2.28 -5.61
N LEU A 63 14.81 -2.19 -6.59
CA LEU A 63 13.49 -1.58 -6.41
C LEU A 63 12.64 -2.36 -5.39
N LEU A 64 12.66 -3.69 -5.45
CA LEU A 64 11.94 -4.54 -4.50
C LEU A 64 12.54 -4.48 -3.09
N ALA A 65 13.87 -4.39 -2.98
CA ALA A 65 14.55 -4.20 -1.70
C ALA A 65 14.17 -2.85 -1.07
N TRP A 66 14.05 -1.78 -1.87
CA TRP A 66 13.56 -0.50 -1.36
C TRP A 66 12.17 -0.62 -0.73
N PHE A 67 11.23 -1.34 -1.37
CA PHE A 67 9.90 -1.59 -0.79
C PHE A 67 9.95 -2.43 0.49
N ASP A 68 10.83 -3.43 0.59
CA ASP A 68 11.03 -4.20 1.82
C ASP A 68 11.45 -3.29 2.98
N ASP A 69 12.39 -2.37 2.71
CA ASP A 69 12.90 -1.43 3.70
C ASP A 69 11.80 -0.48 4.17
N GLN A 70 10.93 0.00 3.27
CA GLN A 70 9.79 0.84 3.65
C GLN A 70 8.82 0.10 4.58
N ILE A 71 8.56 -1.17 4.30
CA ILE A 71 7.74 -2.01 5.16
C ILE A 71 8.43 -2.19 6.51
N ALA A 72 9.71 -2.59 6.52
CA ALA A 72 10.47 -2.85 7.74
C ALA A 72 10.55 -1.61 8.64
N ALA A 73 10.73 -0.43 8.06
CA ALA A 73 10.80 0.85 8.78
C ALA A 73 9.44 1.33 9.32
N THR A 74 8.32 0.92 8.72
CA THR A 74 6.98 1.35 9.15
C THR A 74 6.59 0.69 10.48
N PRO A 75 6.19 1.46 11.52
CA PRO A 75 5.74 0.91 12.80
C PRO A 75 4.52 -0.01 12.65
N ARG A 76 4.46 -1.09 13.44
CA ARG A 76 3.32 -2.01 13.42
C ARG A 76 2.07 -1.35 14.00
N VAL A 77 0.99 -1.33 13.22
CA VAL A 77 -0.34 -0.86 13.62
C VAL A 77 -1.40 -1.96 13.44
N PRO A 78 -2.55 -1.92 14.14
CA PRO A 78 -3.49 -3.06 14.22
C PRO A 78 -4.06 -3.59 12.90
N LEU A 79 -4.04 -2.82 11.80
CA LEU A 79 -4.43 -3.31 10.47
C LEU A 79 -3.24 -3.60 9.54
N ASP A 80 -2.06 -3.02 9.80
CA ASP A 80 -0.79 -3.25 9.06
C ASP A 80 -0.96 -3.38 7.53
N VAL A 81 -1.79 -2.51 6.93
CA VAL A 81 -2.08 -2.48 5.49
C VAL A 81 -1.08 -1.56 4.80
N PHE A 82 -0.58 -1.99 3.65
CA PHE A 82 0.32 -1.23 2.80
C PHE A 82 -0.29 -1.03 1.41
N ARG A 83 0.10 0.06 0.77
CA ARG A 83 -0.13 0.28 -0.66
C ARG A 83 1.19 0.61 -1.32
N MET A 84 1.52 -0.12 -2.38
CA MET A 84 2.74 0.06 -3.16
C MET A 84 2.35 0.40 -4.60
N VAL A 85 2.90 1.50 -5.12
CA VAL A 85 2.64 1.95 -6.49
C VAL A 85 3.97 2.08 -7.22
N VAL A 86 3.98 1.61 -8.46
CA VAL A 86 5.06 1.83 -9.42
C VAL A 86 4.43 2.52 -10.62
N ALA A 87 4.96 3.68 -10.97
CA ALA A 87 4.57 4.41 -12.17
C ALA A 87 5.80 4.69 -13.02
N ARG A 88 5.61 4.73 -14.34
CA ARG A 88 6.60 5.24 -15.28
C ARG A 88 6.79 6.74 -15.03
N CYS A 89 8.04 7.16 -14.94
CA CYS A 89 8.37 8.56 -14.73
C CYS A 89 9.77 8.82 -15.29
N ALA A 90 9.83 9.49 -16.44
CA ALA A 90 11.09 9.92 -17.02
C ALA A 90 11.75 10.98 -16.12
N PRO A 91 13.09 11.18 -16.19
CA PRO A 91 13.79 12.18 -15.39
C PRO A 91 13.19 13.58 -15.49
N GLU A 92 12.65 13.95 -16.65
CA GLU A 92 12.06 15.27 -16.90
C GLU A 92 10.67 15.44 -16.26
N GLU A 93 10.01 14.34 -15.90
CA GLU A 93 8.67 14.30 -15.30
C GLU A 93 8.72 14.36 -13.76
N GLN A 94 9.92 14.41 -13.17
CA GLN A 94 10.10 14.49 -11.72
C GLN A 94 9.43 15.75 -11.14
N GLY A 95 8.61 15.54 -10.11
CA GLY A 95 7.87 16.63 -9.44
C GLY A 95 6.63 17.11 -10.20
N GLN A 96 6.29 16.50 -11.34
CA GLN A 96 5.05 16.76 -12.06
C GLN A 96 3.94 15.80 -11.62
N GLN A 97 2.69 16.18 -11.88
CA GLN A 97 1.56 15.29 -11.67
C GLN A 97 1.55 14.22 -12.76
N LEU A 98 1.75 12.96 -12.36
CA LEU A 98 1.71 11.81 -13.26
C LEU A 98 0.27 11.50 -13.69
N SER A 99 0.10 11.08 -14.95
CA SER A 99 -1.20 10.60 -15.45
C SER A 99 -1.53 9.22 -14.89
N ASP A 100 -2.83 8.88 -14.85
CA ASP A 100 -3.26 7.55 -14.39
C ASP A 100 -2.69 6.42 -15.27
N ASP A 101 -2.49 6.69 -16.57
CA ASP A 101 -1.88 5.77 -17.54
C ASP A 101 -0.38 5.51 -17.30
N ALA A 102 0.26 6.32 -16.44
CA ALA A 102 1.65 6.10 -16.05
C ALA A 102 1.78 4.96 -15.02
N VAL A 103 0.70 4.56 -14.34
CA VAL A 103 0.74 3.53 -13.30
C VAL A 103 0.94 2.14 -13.93
N LEU A 104 2.07 1.52 -13.61
CA LEU A 104 2.42 0.18 -14.06
C LEU A 104 1.91 -0.90 -13.10
N ALA A 105 2.01 -0.62 -11.80
CA ALA A 105 1.51 -1.51 -10.76
C ALA A 105 0.95 -0.72 -9.58
N ASN A 106 -0.09 -1.30 -8.98
CA ASN A 106 -0.68 -0.83 -7.75
C ASN A 106 -1.09 -2.05 -6.93
N TRP A 107 -0.36 -2.31 -5.85
CA TRP A 107 -0.65 -3.37 -4.91
C TRP A 107 -1.17 -2.78 -3.60
N GLN A 108 -2.16 -3.42 -3.01
CA GLN A 108 -2.64 -3.09 -1.69
C GLN A 108 -2.90 -4.38 -0.92
N GLY A 109 -2.29 -4.52 0.26
CA GLY A 109 -2.39 -5.75 1.05
C GLY A 109 -1.91 -5.58 2.47
N LEU A 110 -1.94 -6.67 3.23
CA LEU A 110 -1.39 -6.71 4.58
C LEU A 110 0.12 -6.86 4.50
N ARG A 111 0.85 -6.40 5.53
CA ARG A 111 2.28 -6.66 5.67
C ARG A 111 2.62 -8.15 5.48
N SER A 112 1.78 -9.03 6.04
CA SER A 112 1.99 -10.48 5.96
C SER A 112 1.85 -11.07 4.55
N SER A 113 1.13 -10.40 3.64
CA SER A 113 1.00 -10.85 2.25
C SER A 113 2.04 -10.23 1.31
N TRP A 114 2.89 -9.32 1.80
CA TRP A 114 3.94 -8.70 0.97
C TRP A 114 4.90 -9.74 0.39
N TRP A 115 5.57 -10.52 1.23
CA TRP A 115 6.56 -11.52 0.79
C TRP A 115 5.94 -12.77 0.13
N LEU A 116 4.62 -12.92 0.17
CA LEU A 116 3.91 -14.07 -0.40
C LEU A 116 3.26 -13.75 -1.75
N GLU A 117 2.94 -12.48 -2.00
CA GLU A 117 2.11 -12.07 -3.14
C GLU A 117 2.53 -10.70 -3.67
N GLY A 118 2.62 -9.70 -2.78
CA GLY A 118 2.86 -8.31 -3.19
C GLY A 118 4.17 -8.12 -3.94
N ARG A 119 5.25 -8.74 -3.44
CA ARG A 119 6.57 -8.68 -4.06
C ARG A 119 6.56 -9.21 -5.49
N ASP A 120 5.94 -10.37 -5.71
CA ASP A 120 5.87 -11.02 -7.02
C ASP A 120 4.98 -10.23 -7.99
N GLN A 121 3.88 -9.65 -7.49
CA GLN A 121 2.99 -8.81 -8.29
C GLN A 121 3.71 -7.55 -8.80
N LEU A 122 4.47 -6.85 -7.95
CA LEU A 122 5.28 -5.71 -8.42
C LEU A 122 6.42 -6.15 -9.33
N ALA A 123 7.08 -7.26 -9.00
CA ALA A 123 8.18 -7.79 -9.82
C ALA A 123 7.75 -8.07 -11.25
N ALA A 124 6.54 -8.62 -11.45
CA ALA A 124 5.99 -8.92 -12.78
C ALA A 124 5.69 -7.67 -13.62
N ALA A 125 5.40 -6.53 -12.98
CA ALA A 125 5.06 -5.29 -13.67
C ALA A 125 6.27 -4.39 -13.98
N ILE A 126 7.40 -4.61 -13.30
CA ILE A 126 8.63 -3.85 -13.52
C ILE A 126 9.39 -4.46 -14.70
N ALA A 127 9.42 -3.75 -15.82
CA ALA A 127 10.25 -4.09 -16.98
C ALA A 127 11.74 -4.14 -16.61
N ALA A 128 12.52 -4.98 -17.29
CA ALA A 128 13.96 -5.09 -17.06
C ALA A 128 14.72 -3.84 -17.56
N ASP A 129 14.13 -3.12 -18.51
CA ASP A 129 14.65 -1.99 -19.25
C ASP A 129 13.71 -0.78 -19.12
N HIS A 130 13.61 -0.22 -17.91
CA HIS A 130 12.79 0.97 -17.67
C HIS A 130 13.58 2.28 -17.82
N ASP A 131 12.92 3.31 -18.35
CA ASP A 131 13.49 4.67 -18.56
C ASP A 131 13.32 5.60 -17.34
N GLY A 132 13.03 5.01 -16.17
CA GLY A 132 12.83 5.73 -14.91
C GLY A 132 11.47 5.40 -14.32
N LEU A 133 11.44 5.27 -12.99
CA LEU A 133 10.25 4.87 -12.25
C LEU A 133 10.02 5.77 -11.05
N TYR A 134 8.76 6.09 -10.82
CA TYR A 134 8.30 6.68 -9.57
C TYR A 134 7.72 5.60 -8.67
N LEU A 135 8.27 5.49 -7.48
CA LEU A 135 7.90 4.50 -6.47
C LEU A 135 7.18 5.21 -5.34
N VAL A 136 6.08 4.63 -4.88
CA VAL A 136 5.36 5.09 -3.69
C VAL A 136 5.10 3.90 -2.80
N ALA A 137 5.55 4.00 -1.55
CA ALA A 137 5.19 3.10 -0.47
C ALA A 137 4.37 3.87 0.56
N SER A 138 3.12 3.43 0.74
CA SER A 138 2.28 3.92 1.81
C SER A 138 2.10 2.85 2.88
N GLY A 139 2.63 3.17 4.05
CA GLY A 139 2.26 2.54 5.30
C GLY A 139 0.92 3.11 5.75
N ALA A 140 -0.07 2.24 5.77
CA ALA A 140 -1.44 2.51 6.18
C ALA A 140 -2.30 3.27 5.18
N GLY A 141 -3.07 2.47 4.42
CA GLY A 141 -4.39 2.85 3.94
C GLY A 141 -4.50 4.17 3.20
N HIS A 142 -3.49 4.59 2.43
CA HIS A 142 -3.71 5.62 1.42
C HIS A 142 -4.70 5.10 0.38
N THR A 143 -5.98 5.41 0.59
CA THR A 143 -6.91 5.58 -0.52
C THR A 143 -6.43 6.81 -1.28
N TRP A 144 -5.67 6.59 -2.35
CA TRP A 144 -5.62 7.54 -3.45
C TRP A 144 -7.08 7.69 -3.90
N SER A 145 -7.74 8.74 -3.41
CA SER A 145 -8.93 9.23 -4.09
C SER A 145 -8.42 9.75 -5.41
N SER A 146 -8.64 9.01 -6.50
CA SER A 146 -8.78 9.67 -7.79
C SER A 146 -9.78 10.79 -7.53
N SER A 147 -9.36 12.04 -7.65
CA SER A 147 -10.28 13.15 -7.66
C SER A 147 -11.22 12.87 -8.81
N ALA A 148 -12.37 12.27 -8.52
CA ALA A 148 -13.48 12.18 -9.45
C ALA A 148 -13.95 13.62 -9.57
N SER A 149 -13.39 14.32 -10.55
CA SER A 149 -13.83 15.63 -10.97
C SER A 149 -15.30 15.48 -11.40
N THR A 150 -16.22 15.90 -10.53
CA THR A 150 -17.53 16.38 -10.95
C THR A 150 -17.39 17.65 -11.77
#